data_AF-A0A0J5QJK8-F1
#
_entry.id   AF-A0A0J5QJK8-F1
#
_cell.length_a   1.000
_cell.length_b   1.000
_cell.length_c   1.000
_cell.angle_alpha   90.00
_cell.angle_beta   90.00
_cell.angle_gamma   90.00
#
_symmetry.space_group_name_H-M   'P 1'
#
loop_
_entity.id
_entity.type
_entity.pdbx_description
1 polymer ?
#
loop_
_entity_poly.entity_id
_entity_poly.type
_entity_poly.pdbx_seq_one_letter_code
_entity_poly.pdbx_strand_id
1 'polypeptide(L)'
;MLPVSFGARPWNLQSHLNGPCPCAHPSKDILMKPFKTLFTLVPVAALALGIATLGAAGMAQADSNGTAADHGTMHVTKSPTCGCCGAWVALAREEGYDIVVTDTRDITSVKLKNNIPGTMWACHTAMIDGYVVEGHVPFAALAKLLEERSKISGISVPGMPDGSPGMGNDPTARYNVMAFGGDAGEGEVFHKAGQ
;
A
#
# COMPACT_ATOMS: atom_id res chain seq x y z
N MET A 1 -25.89 -51.09 21.06
CA MET A 1 -24.52 -51.38 21.55
C MET A 1 -23.74 -52.12 20.48
N LEU A 2 -22.83 -51.44 19.79
CA LEU A 2 -21.68 -52.01 19.06
C LEU A 2 -20.56 -50.94 19.09
N PRO A 3 -19.29 -51.32 19.30
CA PRO A 3 -18.26 -50.40 19.77
C PRO A 3 -17.63 -49.54 18.67
N VAL A 4 -17.21 -48.35 19.12
CA VAL A 4 -16.42 -47.33 18.43
C VAL A 4 -14.96 -47.81 18.34
N SER A 5 -14.35 -47.74 17.15
CA SER A 5 -12.89 -47.89 17.00
C SER A 5 -12.28 -46.59 16.47
N PHE A 6 -11.59 -45.90 17.37
CA PHE A 6 -10.70 -44.78 17.09
C PHE A 6 -9.38 -45.30 16.50
N GLY A 7 -9.07 -44.89 15.26
CA GLY A 7 -7.77 -45.09 14.64
C GLY A 7 -6.95 -43.81 14.65
N ALA A 8 -6.25 -43.54 15.74
CA ALA A 8 -5.24 -42.47 15.80
C ALA A 8 -3.96 -42.95 15.10
N ARG A 9 -3.55 -42.26 14.03
CA ARG A 9 -2.24 -42.46 13.40
C ARG A 9 -1.23 -41.50 14.04
N PRO A 10 -0.05 -41.97 14.50
CA PRO A 10 0.99 -41.10 15.03
C PRO A 10 1.67 -40.34 13.88
N TRP A 11 1.69 -39.01 13.99
CA TRP A 11 2.55 -38.16 13.14
C TRP A 11 3.99 -38.29 13.63
N ASN A 12 4.84 -38.80 12.73
CA ASN A 12 6.26 -38.98 12.97
C ASN A 12 6.98 -37.63 12.93
N LEU A 13 7.62 -37.29 14.06
CA LEU A 13 8.43 -36.11 14.26
C LEU A 13 9.88 -36.47 13.92
N GLN A 14 10.33 -36.19 12.70
CA GLN A 14 11.75 -36.24 12.35
C GLN A 14 12.28 -34.82 12.13
N SER A 15 12.87 -34.32 13.21
CA SER A 15 13.85 -33.25 13.27
C SER A 15 15.04 -33.56 12.36
N HIS A 16 15.22 -32.79 11.27
CA HIS A 16 16.50 -32.73 10.58
C HIS A 16 17.32 -31.56 11.14
N LEU A 17 18.24 -31.95 12.02
CA LEU A 17 19.34 -31.17 12.53
C LEU A 17 20.50 -31.16 11.52
N ASN A 18 21.17 -30.00 11.46
CA ASN A 18 22.62 -29.84 11.35
C ASN A 18 23.33 -30.28 10.06
N GLY A 19 23.59 -29.31 9.18
CA GLY A 19 24.73 -29.32 8.27
C GLY A 19 25.49 -27.99 8.37
N PRO A 20 26.81 -27.98 8.60
CA PRO A 20 27.62 -26.75 8.62
C PRO A 20 27.83 -26.24 7.18
N CYS A 21 27.37 -25.01 6.91
CA CYS A 21 27.76 -24.32 5.68
C CYS A 21 29.22 -23.88 5.76
N PRO A 22 30.10 -24.28 4.82
CA PRO A 22 31.48 -23.85 4.80
C PRO A 22 31.60 -22.38 4.38
N CYS A 23 32.33 -21.61 5.18
CA CYS A 23 32.84 -20.30 4.83
C CYS A 23 34.01 -20.42 3.83
N ALA A 24 33.99 -19.67 2.73
CA ALA A 24 35.20 -19.20 2.05
C ALA A 24 34.91 -17.97 1.16
N HIS A 25 35.65 -16.90 1.46
CA HIS A 25 35.77 -15.57 0.82
C HIS A 25 36.26 -15.64 -0.66
N PRO A 26 36.13 -14.57 -1.48
CA PRO A 26 37.03 -13.41 -1.39
C PRO A 26 36.34 -12.03 -1.46
N SER A 27 36.73 -11.21 -0.49
CA SER A 27 36.80 -9.75 -0.55
C SER A 27 37.50 -9.31 -1.84
N LYS A 28 36.87 -8.42 -2.61
CA LYS A 28 37.57 -7.68 -3.66
C LYS A 28 38.10 -6.41 -3.06
N ASP A 29 39.42 -6.34 -3.09
CA ASP A 29 40.23 -5.32 -2.49
C ASP A 29 40.00 -3.94 -3.13
N ILE A 30 39.97 -2.97 -2.23
CA ILE A 30 40.20 -1.55 -2.45
C ILE A 30 41.43 -1.38 -3.35
N LEU A 31 41.23 -0.79 -4.53
CA LEU A 31 42.31 -0.19 -5.31
C LEU A 31 42.11 1.32 -5.37
N MET A 32 42.41 1.96 -4.25
CA MET A 32 42.72 3.39 -4.20
C MET A 32 44.01 3.63 -5.00
N LYS A 33 43.88 4.38 -6.10
CA LYS A 33 45.00 4.81 -6.94
C LYS A 33 45.74 5.97 -6.25
N PRO A 34 47.08 5.98 -6.17
CA PRO A 34 47.82 7.09 -5.59
C PRO A 34 47.90 8.24 -6.60
N PHE A 35 47.15 9.31 -6.33
CA PHE A 35 47.29 10.58 -7.05
C PHE A 35 48.58 11.26 -6.58
N LYS A 36 49.68 10.98 -7.29
CA LYS A 36 50.97 11.67 -7.12
C LYS A 36 50.77 13.16 -7.43
N THR A 37 50.58 13.95 -6.38
CA THR A 37 50.47 15.41 -6.48
C THR A 37 51.89 15.98 -6.36
N LEU A 38 52.48 16.38 -7.48
CA LEU A 38 53.76 17.08 -7.51
C LEU A 38 53.48 18.58 -7.37
N PHE A 39 53.91 19.15 -6.25
CA PHE A 39 54.03 20.59 -6.06
C PHE A 39 55.11 21.13 -7.01
N THR A 40 54.71 21.98 -7.96
CA THR A 40 55.62 22.94 -8.59
C THR A 40 54.99 24.33 -8.55
N LEU A 41 55.62 25.20 -7.78
CA LEU A 41 55.38 26.64 -7.73
C LEU A 41 55.82 27.27 -9.05
N VAL A 42 54.93 27.99 -9.73
CA VAL A 42 55.30 28.95 -10.78
C VAL A 42 54.58 30.27 -10.48
N PRO A 43 55.29 31.41 -10.48
CA PRO A 43 54.75 32.69 -10.02
C PRO A 43 53.90 33.38 -11.09
N VAL A 44 53.06 34.25 -10.56
CA VAL A 44 52.11 35.17 -11.20
C VAL A 44 52.72 35.97 -12.34
N ALA A 45 52.02 36.04 -13.47
CA ALA A 45 52.07 37.19 -14.37
C ALA A 45 50.64 37.51 -14.85
N ALA A 46 50.13 38.65 -14.39
CA ALA A 46 48.83 39.20 -14.73
C ALA A 46 48.78 39.64 -16.20
N LEU A 47 47.67 39.38 -16.88
CA LEU A 47 47.20 40.13 -18.04
C LEU A 47 45.67 40.02 -18.08
N ALA A 48 45.03 41.11 -17.70
CA ALA A 48 43.59 41.29 -17.75
C ALA A 48 43.15 41.55 -19.19
N LEU A 49 42.15 40.78 -19.66
CA LEU A 49 41.21 41.20 -20.69
C LEU A 49 39.89 40.45 -20.44
N GLY A 50 38.85 41.22 -20.11
CA GLY A 50 37.56 40.72 -19.65
C GLY A 50 36.79 39.95 -20.70
N ILE A 51 36.13 38.87 -20.26
CA ILE A 51 35.09 38.16 -21.01
C ILE A 51 33.98 37.75 -20.04
N ALA A 52 32.83 38.39 -20.26
CA ALA A 52 31.45 37.88 -20.24
C ALA A 52 30.94 36.97 -19.11
N THR A 53 29.83 37.43 -18.52
CA THR A 53 28.65 36.68 -18.05
C THR A 53 28.86 35.60 -16.98
N LEU A 54 28.77 36.00 -15.71
CA LEU A 54 28.35 35.08 -14.65
C LEU A 54 26.83 35.00 -14.64
N GLY A 55 26.28 34.03 -15.38
CA GLY A 55 24.95 33.51 -15.11
C GLY A 55 24.99 32.77 -13.76
N ALA A 56 24.34 33.33 -12.75
CA ALA A 56 24.04 32.60 -11.53
C ALA A 56 23.02 31.51 -11.88
N ALA A 57 23.51 30.30 -12.18
CA ALA A 57 22.67 29.12 -12.22
C ALA A 57 22.20 28.85 -10.78
N GLY A 58 20.99 29.33 -10.46
CA GLY A 58 20.30 28.95 -9.24
C GLY A 58 20.15 27.44 -9.24
N MET A 59 20.85 26.77 -8.32
CA MET A 59 20.60 25.36 -8.02
C MET A 59 19.23 25.29 -7.35
N ALA A 60 18.19 25.02 -8.15
CA ALA A 60 16.89 24.64 -7.63
C ALA A 60 17.08 23.31 -6.88
N GLN A 61 16.99 23.37 -5.55
CA GLN A 61 16.78 22.19 -4.73
C GLN A 61 15.43 21.59 -5.15
N ALA A 62 15.48 20.46 -5.85
CA ALA A 62 14.32 19.60 -6.02
C ALA A 62 14.11 18.89 -4.68
N ASP A 63 13.30 19.47 -3.80
CA ASP A 63 12.73 18.75 -2.67
C ASP A 63 11.71 17.74 -3.24
N SER A 64 12.21 16.59 -3.68
CA SER A 64 11.37 15.44 -4.03
C SER A 64 10.92 14.73 -2.75
N ASN A 65 10.20 15.45 -1.90
CA ASN A 65 9.23 14.82 -1.02
C ASN A 65 7.91 14.97 -1.75
N GLY A 66 7.52 13.93 -2.49
CA GLY A 66 6.19 13.86 -3.08
C GLY A 66 5.19 14.21 -1.99
N THR A 67 4.41 15.25 -2.24
CA THR A 67 3.27 15.60 -1.40
C THR A 67 2.31 14.43 -1.51
N ALA A 68 2.45 13.43 -0.64
CA ALA A 68 1.34 12.57 -0.30
C ALA A 68 0.23 13.54 0.08
N ALA A 69 -0.83 13.58 -0.72
CA ALA A 69 -1.96 14.41 -0.42
C ALA A 69 -2.43 14.01 0.99
N ASP A 70 -2.40 14.97 1.92
CA ASP A 70 -2.71 14.72 3.33
C ASP A 70 -4.21 14.50 3.47
N HIS A 71 -4.63 13.27 3.21
CA HIS A 71 -5.99 12.78 3.38
C HIS A 71 -6.29 12.38 4.83
N GLY A 72 -5.37 12.69 5.76
CA GLY A 72 -5.42 12.25 7.14
C GLY A 72 -5.27 10.74 7.34
N THR A 73 -5.50 10.29 8.57
CA THR A 73 -5.45 8.88 8.96
C THR A 73 -6.71 8.14 8.52
N MET A 74 -6.52 7.00 7.85
CA MET A 74 -7.60 6.06 7.54
C MET A 74 -7.95 5.21 8.77
N HIS A 75 -9.24 5.12 9.08
CA HIS A 75 -9.74 4.28 10.17
C HIS A 75 -10.43 3.05 9.60
N VAL A 76 -9.82 1.88 9.75
CA VAL A 76 -10.37 0.61 9.24
C VAL A 76 -11.00 -0.18 10.38
N THR A 77 -12.27 -0.52 10.26
CA THR A 77 -12.97 -1.41 11.19
C THR A 77 -13.22 -2.76 10.55
N LYS A 78 -12.78 -3.84 11.19
CA LYS A 78 -12.86 -5.21 10.67
C LYS A 78 -13.11 -6.25 11.77
N SER A 79 -13.40 -7.49 11.36
CA SER A 79 -13.33 -8.62 12.28
C SER A 79 -11.88 -8.99 12.63
N PRO A 80 -11.57 -9.34 13.90
CA PRO A 80 -10.23 -9.75 14.30
C PRO A 80 -9.76 -11.03 13.60
N THR A 81 -10.70 -11.87 13.13
CA THR A 81 -10.38 -13.15 12.48
C THR A 81 -10.47 -13.10 10.95
N CYS A 82 -10.70 -11.93 10.35
CA CYS A 82 -10.80 -11.78 8.90
C CYS A 82 -9.42 -11.61 8.26
N GLY A 83 -8.88 -12.69 7.68
CA GLY A 83 -7.55 -12.69 7.05
C GLY A 83 -7.43 -11.75 5.84
N CYS A 84 -8.40 -11.80 4.92
CA CYS A 84 -8.39 -10.94 3.73
C CYS A 84 -8.48 -9.45 4.07
N CYS A 85 -9.26 -9.08 5.10
CA CYS A 85 -9.32 -7.72 5.61
C CYS A 85 -7.94 -7.24 6.12
N GLY A 86 -7.21 -8.12 6.80
CA GLY A 86 -5.83 -7.83 7.23
C GLY A 86 -4.86 -7.66 6.06
N ALA A 87 -4.99 -8.49 5.03
CA ALA A 87 -4.20 -8.37 3.81
C ALA A 87 -4.48 -7.06 3.06
N TRP A 88 -5.75 -6.65 2.94
CA TRP A 88 -6.11 -5.35 2.36
C TRP A 88 -5.47 -4.19 3.13
N VAL A 89 -5.51 -4.21 4.47
CA VAL A 89 -4.85 -3.19 5.31
C VAL A 89 -3.34 -3.16 5.10
N ALA A 90 -2.69 -4.33 4.96
CA ALA A 90 -1.25 -4.39 4.72
C ALA A 90 -0.89 -3.72 3.40
N LEU A 91 -1.60 -4.06 2.31
CA LEU A 91 -1.41 -3.44 1.00
C LEU A 91 -1.70 -1.92 1.05
N ALA A 92 -2.75 -1.50 1.76
CA ALA A 92 -3.07 -0.08 1.90
C ALA A 92 -1.94 0.69 2.61
N ARG A 93 -1.24 0.09 3.57
CA ARG A 93 -0.04 0.69 4.17
C ARG A 93 1.14 0.75 3.20
N GLU A 94 1.30 -0.27 2.35
CA GLU A 94 2.34 -0.28 1.30
C GLU A 94 2.12 0.82 0.26
N GLU A 95 0.86 1.16 -0.02
CA GLU A 95 0.47 2.32 -0.84
C GLU A 95 0.71 3.67 -0.16
N GLY A 96 1.13 3.67 1.12
CA GLY A 96 1.49 4.87 1.86
C GLY A 96 0.37 5.51 2.68
N TYR A 97 -0.78 4.85 2.83
CA TYR A 97 -1.84 5.34 3.73
C TYR A 97 -1.46 5.12 5.21
N ASP A 98 -1.66 6.13 6.04
CA ASP A 98 -1.63 5.98 7.50
C ASP A 98 -2.93 5.31 7.98
N ILE A 99 -2.84 4.22 8.75
CA ILE A 99 -3.99 3.38 9.08
C ILE A 99 -4.05 2.98 10.55
N VAL A 100 -5.15 3.35 11.18
CA VAL A 100 -5.59 2.85 12.49
C VAL A 100 -6.64 1.76 12.29
N VAL A 101 -6.41 0.59 12.90
CA VAL A 101 -7.33 -0.56 12.83
C VAL A 101 -8.13 -0.67 14.13
N THR A 102 -9.44 -0.83 14.00
CA THR A 102 -10.35 -1.21 15.09
C THR A 102 -10.92 -2.60 14.82
N ASP A 103 -10.65 -3.54 15.72
CA ASP A 103 -11.24 -4.87 15.64
C ASP A 103 -12.60 -4.90 16.36
N THR A 104 -13.61 -5.48 15.72
CA THR A 104 -14.96 -5.65 16.28
C THR A 104 -15.54 -7.01 15.91
N ARG A 105 -16.38 -7.57 16.78
CA ARG A 105 -17.19 -8.76 16.44
C ARG A 105 -18.52 -8.40 15.79
N ASP A 106 -18.90 -7.12 15.82
CA ASP A 106 -20.13 -6.60 15.24
C ASP A 106 -19.80 -5.55 14.18
N ILE A 107 -19.43 -6.03 12.99
CA ILE A 107 -19.18 -5.15 11.85
C ILE A 107 -20.49 -4.59 11.28
N THR A 108 -21.62 -5.28 11.48
CA THR A 108 -22.93 -4.86 10.98
C THR A 108 -23.35 -3.52 11.57
N SER A 109 -23.18 -3.31 12.87
CA SER A 109 -23.47 -2.03 13.52
C SER A 109 -22.65 -0.87 12.95
N VAL A 110 -21.41 -1.13 12.51
CA VAL A 110 -20.56 -0.11 11.86
C VAL A 110 -21.14 0.29 10.50
N LYS A 111 -21.59 -0.68 9.71
CA LYS A 111 -22.19 -0.42 8.38
C LYS A 111 -23.49 0.36 8.49
N LEU A 112 -24.35 -0.02 9.44
CA LEU A 112 -25.60 0.67 9.72
C LEU A 112 -25.37 2.11 10.19
N LYS A 113 -24.42 2.33 11.11
CA LYS A 113 -24.07 3.66 11.60
C LYS A 113 -23.58 4.60 10.49
N ASN A 114 -22.89 4.06 9.49
CA ASN A 114 -22.37 4.80 8.34
C ASN A 114 -23.37 4.85 7.16
N ASN A 115 -24.62 4.40 7.35
CA ASN A 115 -25.67 4.38 6.32
C ASN A 115 -25.24 3.69 5.01
N ILE A 116 -24.45 2.63 5.11
CA ILE A 116 -24.01 1.87 3.93
C ILE A 116 -25.20 1.04 3.44
N PRO A 117 -25.65 1.18 2.18
CA PRO A 117 -26.73 0.36 1.63
C PRO A 117 -26.39 -1.13 1.74
N GLY A 118 -27.37 -1.97 2.08
CA GLY A 118 -27.14 -3.42 2.27
C GLY A 118 -26.55 -4.11 1.04
N THR A 119 -26.89 -3.64 -0.16
CA THR A 119 -26.34 -4.08 -1.45
C THR A 119 -24.86 -3.72 -1.65
N MET A 120 -24.32 -2.82 -0.83
CA MET A 120 -22.92 -2.38 -0.87
C MET A 120 -22.06 -3.05 0.18
N TRP A 121 -22.60 -3.93 1.03
CA TRP A 121 -21.86 -4.48 2.16
C TRP A 121 -20.74 -5.44 1.73
N ALA A 122 -19.65 -5.38 2.48
CA ALA A 122 -18.47 -6.23 2.37
C ALA A 122 -17.90 -6.59 3.76
N CYS A 123 -16.72 -7.19 3.80
CA CYS A 123 -16.13 -7.75 5.02
C CYS A 123 -15.60 -6.72 6.03
N HIS A 124 -15.25 -5.50 5.60
CA HIS A 124 -14.72 -4.43 6.44
C HIS A 124 -15.15 -3.05 5.92
N THR A 125 -15.03 -2.04 6.77
CA THR A 125 -15.40 -0.65 6.46
C THR A 125 -14.24 0.25 6.87
N ALA A 126 -13.77 1.09 5.95
CA ALA A 126 -12.78 2.11 6.22
C ALA A 126 -13.39 3.52 6.08
N MET A 127 -12.90 4.44 6.89
CA MET A 127 -13.23 5.87 6.83
C MET A 127 -11.95 6.65 6.53
N ILE A 128 -11.97 7.51 5.52
CA ILE A 128 -10.86 8.41 5.20
C ILE A 128 -11.40 9.71 4.63
N ASP A 129 -10.97 10.82 5.22
CA ASP A 129 -11.30 12.17 4.79
C ASP A 129 -12.80 12.41 4.47
N GLY A 130 -13.66 11.93 5.35
CA GLY A 130 -15.11 12.05 5.24
C GLY A 130 -15.81 11.00 4.35
N TYR A 131 -15.05 10.17 3.63
CA TYR A 131 -15.60 9.12 2.78
C TYR A 131 -15.62 7.75 3.46
N VAL A 132 -16.65 6.96 3.12
CA VAL A 132 -16.71 5.52 3.40
C VAL A 132 -16.04 4.75 2.27
N VAL A 133 -15.18 3.79 2.62
CA VAL A 133 -14.57 2.83 1.70
C VAL A 133 -14.92 1.44 2.19
N GLU A 134 -15.77 0.74 1.44
CA GLU A 134 -16.40 -0.51 1.87
C GLU A 134 -15.84 -1.70 1.09
N GLY A 135 -15.21 -2.64 1.81
CA GLY A 135 -14.66 -3.85 1.21
C GLY A 135 -13.34 -3.66 0.46
N HIS A 136 -13.06 -4.61 -0.44
CA HIS A 136 -11.77 -4.75 -1.11
C HIS A 136 -11.62 -3.78 -2.30
N VAL A 137 -11.74 -2.48 -2.02
CA VAL A 137 -11.62 -1.42 -3.03
C VAL A 137 -10.18 -1.35 -3.54
N PRO A 138 -9.95 -1.31 -4.88
CA PRO A 138 -8.63 -1.09 -5.45
C PRO A 138 -8.13 0.32 -5.19
N PHE A 139 -6.83 0.46 -4.90
CA PHE A 139 -6.25 1.74 -4.48
C PHE A 139 -6.29 2.81 -5.58
N ALA A 140 -6.34 2.43 -6.85
CA ALA A 140 -6.59 3.36 -7.95
C ALA A 140 -7.97 4.04 -7.86
N ALA A 141 -9.00 3.30 -7.44
CA ALA A 141 -10.33 3.88 -7.23
C ALA A 141 -10.38 4.75 -5.97
N LEU A 142 -9.66 4.35 -4.91
CA LEU A 142 -9.52 5.17 -3.70
C LEU A 142 -8.79 6.49 -3.98
N ALA A 143 -7.66 6.44 -4.70
CA ALA A 143 -6.92 7.61 -5.10
C ALA A 143 -7.79 8.56 -5.94
N LYS A 144 -8.51 8.02 -6.94
CA LYS A 144 -9.48 8.78 -7.73
C LYS A 144 -10.52 9.47 -6.86
N LEU A 145 -11.10 8.79 -5.88
CA LEU A 145 -12.10 9.38 -4.96
C LEU A 145 -11.53 10.57 -4.20
N LEU A 146 -10.32 10.43 -3.66
CA LEU A 146 -9.66 11.43 -2.84
C LEU A 146 -9.10 12.60 -3.66
N GLU A 147 -8.87 12.40 -4.95
CA GLU A 147 -8.50 13.46 -5.90
C GLU A 147 -9.74 14.22 -6.39
N GLU A 148 -10.75 13.52 -6.91
CA GLU A 148 -11.93 14.13 -7.54
C GLU A 148 -12.92 14.73 -6.54
N ARG A 149 -12.93 14.23 -5.30
CA ARG A 149 -13.85 14.68 -4.23
C ARG A 149 -15.31 14.66 -4.66
N SER A 150 -15.73 13.57 -5.29
CA SER A 150 -17.10 13.37 -5.74
C SER A 150 -18.10 13.56 -4.59
N LYS A 151 -19.28 14.11 -4.89
CA LYS A 151 -20.36 14.37 -3.91
C LYS A 151 -21.15 13.10 -3.59
N ILE A 152 -20.46 12.12 -3.03
CA ILE A 152 -20.99 10.82 -2.63
C ILE A 152 -20.62 10.55 -1.17
N SER A 153 -21.28 9.57 -0.55
CA SER A 153 -20.92 9.15 0.80
C SER A 153 -19.72 8.21 0.81
N GLY A 154 -19.57 7.40 -0.24
CA GLY A 154 -18.48 6.44 -0.30
C GLY A 154 -18.47 5.56 -1.55
N ILE A 155 -17.47 4.70 -1.60
CA ILE A 155 -17.31 3.67 -2.63
C ILE A 155 -17.21 2.28 -2.00
N SER A 156 -17.64 1.27 -2.74
CA SER A 156 -17.67 -0.12 -2.30
C SER A 156 -17.20 -1.07 -3.39
N VAL A 157 -16.54 -2.15 -2.99
CA VAL A 157 -16.55 -3.40 -3.74
C VAL A 157 -17.45 -4.39 -2.98
N PRO A 158 -18.72 -4.54 -3.39
CA PRO A 158 -19.67 -5.35 -2.64
C PRO A 158 -19.26 -6.83 -2.60
N GLY A 159 -19.51 -7.48 -1.47
CA GLY A 159 -19.12 -8.87 -1.24
C GLY A 159 -17.61 -9.03 -1.03
N MET A 160 -17.02 -10.03 -1.69
CA MET A 160 -15.57 -10.33 -1.64
C MET A 160 -15.12 -10.95 -2.98
N PRO A 161 -15.02 -10.17 -4.07
CA PRO A 161 -14.61 -10.70 -5.37
C PRO A 161 -13.14 -11.16 -5.36
N ASP A 162 -12.88 -12.33 -5.94
CA ASP A 162 -11.52 -12.83 -6.11
C ASP A 162 -10.67 -11.88 -6.98
N GLY A 163 -9.39 -11.75 -6.64
CA GLY A 163 -8.45 -10.85 -7.31
C GLY A 163 -8.59 -9.37 -6.94
N SER A 164 -9.54 -9.01 -6.08
CA SER A 164 -9.50 -7.71 -5.40
C SER A 164 -8.37 -7.66 -4.35
N PRO A 165 -7.87 -6.47 -3.95
CA PRO A 165 -6.71 -6.40 -3.05
C PRO A 165 -6.97 -7.13 -1.73
N GLY A 166 -6.11 -8.07 -1.36
CA GLY A 166 -6.32 -8.94 -0.18
C GLY A 166 -7.20 -10.17 -0.42
N MET A 167 -7.76 -10.34 -1.63
CA MET A 167 -8.52 -11.52 -2.09
C MET A 167 -7.74 -12.32 -3.14
N GLY A 168 -6.42 -12.41 -2.98
CA GLY A 168 -5.52 -13.07 -3.92
C GLY A 168 -5.00 -12.15 -5.01
N ASN A 169 -4.31 -12.73 -5.99
CA ASN A 169 -3.75 -12.01 -7.13
C ASN A 169 -4.21 -12.70 -8.42
N ASP A 170 -5.22 -12.12 -9.06
CA ASP A 170 -5.71 -12.55 -10.36
C ASP A 170 -5.67 -11.36 -11.34
N PRO A 171 -4.74 -11.35 -12.32
CA PRO A 171 -4.64 -10.27 -13.31
C PRO A 171 -5.84 -10.24 -14.27
N THR A 172 -6.63 -11.31 -14.32
CA THR A 172 -7.84 -11.43 -15.15
C THR A 172 -9.12 -11.07 -14.39
N ALA A 173 -9.03 -10.74 -13.10
CA ALA A 173 -10.19 -10.35 -12.31
C ALA A 173 -10.89 -9.12 -12.90
N ARG A 174 -12.22 -9.17 -12.95
CA ARG A 174 -13.08 -8.08 -13.43
C ARG A 174 -14.20 -7.86 -12.44
N TYR A 175 -14.31 -6.65 -11.92
CA TYR A 175 -15.39 -6.28 -11.00
C TYR A 175 -15.60 -4.76 -11.02
N ASN A 176 -16.77 -4.33 -10.54
CA ASN A 176 -17.08 -2.92 -10.43
C ASN A 176 -16.82 -2.44 -9.00
N VAL A 177 -16.32 -1.22 -8.90
CA VAL A 177 -16.38 -0.40 -7.70
C VAL A 177 -17.61 0.47 -7.83
N MET A 178 -18.48 0.43 -6.83
CA MET A 178 -19.76 1.12 -6.80
C MET A 178 -19.67 2.34 -5.89
N ALA A 179 -20.11 3.52 -6.36
CA ALA A 179 -20.35 4.67 -5.49
C ALA A 179 -21.75 4.60 -4.88
N PHE A 180 -21.94 5.18 -3.71
CA PHE A 180 -23.23 5.30 -3.04
C PHE A 180 -23.35 6.58 -2.21
N GLY A 181 -24.58 6.99 -1.95
CA GLY A 181 -24.92 8.24 -1.27
C GLY A 181 -24.69 9.48 -2.11
N GLY A 182 -25.24 10.61 -1.68
CA GLY A 182 -25.18 11.86 -2.44
C GLY A 182 -25.72 11.69 -3.86
N ASP A 183 -24.95 12.12 -4.86
CA ASP A 183 -25.33 12.07 -6.27
C ASP A 183 -25.49 10.62 -6.79
N ALA A 184 -24.84 9.63 -6.16
CA ALA A 184 -24.91 8.22 -6.53
C ALA A 184 -26.15 7.47 -6.01
N GLY A 185 -26.93 8.07 -5.11
CA GLY A 185 -28.12 7.44 -4.52
C GLY A 185 -27.82 6.07 -3.88
N GLU A 186 -28.54 5.03 -4.27
CA GLU A 186 -28.32 3.66 -3.76
C GLU A 186 -27.17 2.91 -4.46
N GLY A 187 -26.63 3.43 -5.58
CA GLY A 187 -25.55 2.76 -6.30
C GLY A 187 -25.34 3.22 -7.74
N GLU A 188 -24.10 3.55 -8.09
CA GLU A 188 -23.65 3.73 -9.48
C GLU A 188 -22.23 3.18 -9.69
N VAL A 189 -21.86 2.84 -10.93
CA VAL A 189 -20.50 2.36 -11.20
C VAL A 189 -19.51 3.54 -11.16
N PHE A 190 -18.57 3.50 -10.23
CA PHE A 190 -17.54 4.54 -10.04
C PHE A 190 -16.23 4.23 -10.76
N HIS A 191 -15.82 2.96 -10.74
CA HIS A 191 -14.59 2.46 -11.35
C HIS A 191 -14.78 0.99 -11.77
N LYS A 192 -14.05 0.55 -12.80
CA LYS A 192 -14.08 -0.84 -13.28
C LYS A 192 -12.68 -1.42 -13.20
N ALA A 193 -12.50 -2.45 -12.39
CA ALA A 193 -11.21 -3.10 -12.22
C ALA A 193 -10.95 -4.09 -13.37
N GLY A 194 -9.72 -4.07 -13.87
CA GLY A 194 -9.21 -4.99 -14.90
C GLY A 194 -9.65 -4.69 -16.34
N GLN A 195 -10.30 -3.57 -16.63
CA GLN A 195 -10.72 -3.25 -18.00
C GLN A 195 -9.64 -2.58 -18.83
#